data_AF-A0A950UK46-F1
#
_entry.id   AF-A0A950UK46-F1
#
_cell.length_a   1.000
_cell.length_b   1.000
_cell.length_c   1.000
_cell.angle_alpha   90.00
_cell.angle_beta   90.00
_cell.angle_gamma   90.00
#
_symmetry.space_group_name_H-M   'P 1'
#
loop_
_entity.id
_entity.type
_entity.pdbx_description
1 polymer ?
#
loop_
_entity_poly.entity_id
_entity_poly.type
_entity_poly.pdbx_seq_one_letter_code
_entity_poly.pdbx_strand_id
1 'polypeptide(L)'
;DFAYPLGGHLTHRLLHGDPRKIVLARHHVTVSSGNHRAPDHKPDPDRICAVHHFKWRSGILDDLHRRVRRFSSGTWQEQTPAVRDEASRLLEHVGQHGGVVNISDPRFAFRRVNLDQMPSGWAADARSIVTTWRPHAHTGQD
;
A
#
# COMPACT_ATOMS: atom_id res chain seq x y z
N ASP A 1 -12.00 -4.26 -21.12
CA ASP A 1 -11.55 -4.06 -19.73
C ASP A 1 -10.89 -5.33 -19.18
N PHE A 2 -9.71 -5.69 -19.71
CA PHE A 2 -8.95 -6.88 -19.29
C PHE A 2 -7.53 -6.51 -18.83
N ALA A 3 -7.19 -5.23 -18.83
CA ALA A 3 -5.86 -4.73 -18.48
C ALA A 3 -5.57 -4.83 -16.97
N TYR A 4 -6.62 -4.82 -16.14
CA TYR A 4 -6.53 -4.94 -14.68
C TYR A 4 -7.46 -6.06 -14.19
N PRO A 5 -7.16 -7.32 -14.55
CA PRO A 5 -8.12 -8.41 -14.37
C PRO A 5 -8.31 -8.79 -12.90
N LEU A 6 -7.45 -8.32 -11.99
CA LEU A 6 -7.46 -8.68 -10.58
C LEU A 6 -7.25 -7.44 -9.70
N GLY A 7 -8.13 -7.29 -8.70
CA GLY A 7 -7.99 -6.36 -7.59
C GLY A 7 -7.72 -7.13 -6.31
N GLY A 8 -6.80 -6.63 -5.49
CA GLY A 8 -6.60 -7.11 -4.12
C GLY A 8 -6.01 -6.03 -3.22
N HIS A 9 -6.07 -6.23 -1.90
CA HIS A 9 -5.48 -5.32 -0.92
C HIS A 9 -4.00 -5.64 -0.67
N LEU A 10 -3.20 -5.85 -1.73
CA LEU A 10 -1.80 -6.31 -1.66
C LEU A 10 -0.95 -5.44 -0.73
N THR A 11 -1.07 -4.12 -0.84
CA THR A 11 -0.33 -3.17 0.00
C THR A 11 -0.52 -3.46 1.48
N HIS A 12 -1.75 -3.78 1.90
CA HIS A 12 -2.00 -4.06 3.30
C HIS A 12 -1.70 -5.52 3.67
N ARG A 13 -2.14 -6.48 2.86
CA ARG A 13 -2.10 -7.90 3.21
C ARG A 13 -0.73 -8.57 3.01
N LEU A 14 0.11 -8.03 2.13
CA LEU A 14 1.50 -8.47 1.96
C LEU A 14 2.49 -7.48 2.55
N LEU A 15 2.33 -6.19 2.20
CA LEU A 15 3.36 -5.20 2.53
C LEU A 15 3.16 -4.61 3.93
N HIS A 16 1.95 -4.71 4.49
CA HIS A 16 1.46 -4.01 5.68
C HIS A 16 1.60 -2.48 5.60
N GLY A 17 1.66 -1.94 4.39
CA GLY A 17 1.81 -0.51 4.15
C GLY A 17 0.58 0.30 4.55
N ASP A 18 0.75 1.62 4.61
CA ASP A 18 -0.33 2.55 4.96
C ASP A 18 -1.46 2.45 3.92
N PRO A 19 -2.66 1.97 4.31
CA PRO A 19 -3.77 1.77 3.37
C PRO A 19 -4.45 3.09 2.98
N ARG A 20 -4.02 4.22 3.54
CA ARG A 20 -4.69 5.50 3.39
C ARG A 20 -4.07 6.34 2.28
N LYS A 21 -4.96 6.99 1.53
CA LYS A 21 -4.65 8.11 0.65
C LYS A 21 -5.82 9.09 0.70
N ILE A 22 -5.55 10.31 1.11
CA ILE A 22 -6.52 11.40 1.17
C ILE A 22 -6.76 11.87 -0.27
N VAL A 23 -7.96 11.61 -0.77
CA VAL A 23 -8.39 12.05 -2.10
C VAL A 23 -9.25 13.30 -2.06
N LEU A 24 -9.84 13.61 -0.90
CA LEU A 24 -10.70 14.76 -0.68
C LEU A 24 -10.49 15.28 0.74
N ALA A 25 -10.34 16.60 0.87
CA ALA A 25 -10.19 17.29 2.14
C ALA A 25 -10.97 18.62 2.10
N ARG A 26 -11.35 19.14 3.27
CA ARG A 26 -11.92 20.48 3.40
C ARG A 26 -10.82 21.53 3.20
N HIS A 27 -11.20 22.75 2.80
CA HIS A 27 -10.25 23.81 2.43
C HIS A 27 -9.21 24.16 3.52
N HIS A 28 -9.55 24.00 4.81
CA HIS A 28 -8.67 24.32 5.94
C HIS A 28 -7.82 23.13 6.43
N VAL A 29 -7.99 21.94 5.84
CA VAL A 29 -7.26 20.75 6.28
C VAL A 29 -5.97 20.64 5.48
N THR A 30 -4.84 20.80 6.18
CA THR A 30 -3.51 20.61 5.59
C THR A 30 -3.21 19.12 5.41
N VAL A 31 -2.83 18.75 4.19
CA VAL A 31 -2.48 17.38 3.81
C VAL A 31 -0.97 17.26 3.67
N SER A 32 -0.39 16.19 4.21
CA SER A 32 1.04 15.91 4.12
C SER A 32 1.47 15.63 2.68
N SER A 33 2.77 15.77 2.39
CA SER A 33 3.34 15.34 1.11
C SER A 33 2.91 13.91 0.75
N GLY A 34 2.56 13.68 -0.52
CA GLY A 34 2.03 12.41 -1.02
C GLY A 34 0.56 12.11 -0.67
N ASN A 35 -0.09 12.99 0.08
CA ASN A 35 -1.50 12.89 0.48
C ASN A 35 -1.85 11.69 1.35
N HIS A 36 -0.90 11.11 2.08
CA HIS A 36 -1.17 9.94 2.93
C HIS A 36 -1.76 10.29 4.30
N ARG A 37 -1.52 11.52 4.79
CA ARG A 37 -1.90 11.93 6.14
C ARG A 37 -2.39 13.38 6.14
N ALA A 38 -3.23 13.70 7.10
CA ALA A 38 -3.51 15.06 7.53
C ALA A 38 -3.26 15.05 9.05
N PRO A 39 -2.15 15.65 9.53
CA PRO A 39 -1.87 15.71 10.97
C PRO A 39 -3.10 16.20 11.74
N ASP A 40 -3.31 15.63 12.93
CA ASP A 40 -4.45 15.92 13.82
C ASP A 40 -5.84 15.57 13.30
N HIS A 41 -5.94 14.99 12.10
CA HIS A 41 -7.20 14.59 11.50
C HIS A 41 -7.26 13.07 11.26
N LYS A 42 -8.47 12.52 11.35
CA LYS A 42 -8.75 11.12 11.02
C LYS A 42 -9.66 11.05 9.78
N PRO A 43 -9.37 10.17 8.80
CA PRO A 43 -10.29 9.91 7.71
C PRO A 43 -11.64 9.39 8.24
N ASP A 44 -12.72 9.72 7.54
CA ASP A 44 -14.04 9.16 7.80
C ASP A 44 -14.06 7.68 7.33
N PRO A 45 -14.21 6.71 8.26
CA PRO A 45 -14.17 5.29 7.91
C PRO A 45 -15.39 4.83 7.09
N ASP A 46 -16.45 5.64 7.01
CA ASP A 46 -17.66 5.32 6.26
C ASP A 46 -17.68 5.98 4.87
N ARG A 47 -16.66 6.81 4.55
CA ARG A 47 -16.48 7.47 3.25
C ARG A 47 -15.17 7.07 2.57
N ILE A 48 -14.89 5.77 2.55
CA ILE A 48 -13.71 5.20 1.88
C ILE A 48 -14.04 4.98 0.40
N CYS A 49 -13.19 5.50 -0.48
CA CYS A 49 -13.24 5.21 -1.92
C CYS A 49 -12.11 4.26 -2.32
N ALA A 50 -12.39 3.36 -3.28
CA ALA A 50 -11.34 2.57 -3.90
C ALA A 50 -10.48 3.47 -4.80
N VAL A 51 -9.16 3.40 -4.63
CA VAL A 51 -8.20 4.07 -5.52
C VAL A 51 -7.40 2.97 -6.23
N HIS A 52 -7.46 2.96 -7.56
CA HIS A 52 -6.64 2.06 -8.36
C HIS A 52 -5.22 2.64 -8.45
N HIS A 53 -4.26 2.07 -7.72
CA HIS A 53 -2.85 2.37 -7.89
C HIS A 53 -2.07 1.07 -8.11
N PHE A 54 -1.91 0.70 -9.37
CA PHE A 54 -1.09 -0.45 -9.77
C PHE A 54 0.07 0.02 -10.64
N LYS A 55 1.31 -0.29 -10.22
CA LYS A 55 2.52 -0.04 -11.01
C LYS A 55 3.41 -1.28 -11.00
N TRP A 56 2.93 -2.36 -11.61
CA TRP A 56 3.81 -3.44 -12.03
C TRP A 56 4.36 -3.10 -13.41
N ARG A 57 5.66 -2.80 -13.47
CA ARG A 57 6.33 -2.39 -14.70
C ARG A 57 7.69 -3.07 -14.78
N SER A 58 8.24 -3.13 -15.99
CA SER A 58 9.64 -3.52 -16.17
C SER A 58 10.58 -2.68 -15.28
N GLY A 59 11.57 -3.35 -14.69
CA GLY A 59 12.54 -2.75 -13.76
C GLY A 59 12.00 -2.38 -12.37
N ILE A 60 10.77 -2.78 -12.00
CA ILE A 60 10.25 -2.50 -10.65
C ILE A 60 11.05 -3.24 -9.57
N LEU A 61 11.45 -4.49 -9.83
CA LEU A 61 12.23 -5.27 -8.87
C LEU A 61 13.62 -4.67 -8.63
N ASP A 62 14.28 -4.19 -9.70
CA ASP A 62 15.55 -3.47 -9.59
C ASP A 62 15.42 -2.18 -8.79
N ASP A 63 14.31 -1.44 -8.96
CA ASP A 63 14.00 -0.25 -8.18
C ASP A 63 13.85 -0.59 -6.69
N LEU A 64 13.12 -1.66 -6.37
CA LEU A 64 12.92 -2.12 -5.00
C LEU A 64 14.24 -2.59 -4.36
N HIS A 65 15.05 -3.39 -5.07
CA HIS A 65 16.38 -3.78 -4.60
C HIS A 65 17.28 -2.56 -4.35
N ARG A 66 17.24 -1.57 -5.24
CA ARG A 66 17.98 -0.32 -5.04
C ARG A 66 17.51 0.43 -3.79
N ARG A 67 16.19 0.55 -3.58
CA ARG A 67 15.61 1.19 -2.38
C ARG A 67 16.10 0.50 -1.12
N VAL A 68 15.90 -0.82 -1.02
CA VAL A 68 16.33 -1.61 0.15
C VAL A 68 17.82 -1.41 0.40
N ARG A 69 18.66 -1.55 -0.63
CA ARG A 69 20.11 -1.34 -0.49
C ARG A 69 20.45 0.06 0.02
N ARG A 70 19.85 1.12 -0.55
CA ARG A 70 20.17 2.51 -0.20
C ARG A 70 19.72 2.89 1.22
N PHE A 71 18.58 2.38 1.67
CA PHE A 71 18.12 2.57 3.05
C PHE A 71 18.97 1.75 4.02
N SER A 72 19.20 0.46 3.74
CA SER A 72 20.03 -0.39 4.61
C SER A 72 21.48 0.07 4.73
N SER A 73 22.02 0.75 3.71
CA SER A 73 23.38 1.32 3.76
C SER A 73 23.45 2.71 4.40
N GLY A 74 22.31 3.29 4.82
CA GLY A 74 22.24 4.66 5.32
C GLY A 74 22.51 5.74 4.26
N THR A 75 22.62 5.39 2.98
CA THR A 75 22.78 6.39 1.91
C THR A 75 21.53 7.27 1.79
N TRP A 76 20.36 6.69 2.03
CA TRP A 76 19.11 7.43 2.15
C TRP A 76 18.66 7.42 3.61
N GLN A 77 18.28 8.58 4.11
CA GLN A 77 17.64 8.70 5.41
C GLN A 77 16.17 8.31 5.30
N GLU A 78 15.70 7.54 6.27
CA GLU A 78 14.28 7.19 6.42
C GLU A 78 13.76 7.71 7.75
N GLN A 79 12.60 8.36 7.75
CA GLN A 79 11.93 8.77 8.98
C GLN A 79 11.30 7.59 9.72
N THR A 80 11.01 6.51 8.99
CA THR A 80 10.45 5.25 9.48
C THR A 80 10.92 4.13 8.56
N PRO A 81 11.08 2.88 9.05
CA PRO A 81 11.50 1.74 8.21
C PRO A 81 10.44 1.29 7.19
N ALA A 82 9.24 1.91 7.18
CA ALA A 82 8.09 1.46 6.40
C ALA A 82 8.40 1.21 4.92
N VAL A 83 9.06 2.15 4.24
CA VAL A 83 9.34 2.03 2.80
C VAL A 83 10.28 0.87 2.51
N ARG A 84 11.31 0.70 3.35
CA ARG A 84 12.28 -0.39 3.23
C ARG A 84 11.62 -1.73 3.54
N ASP A 85 10.82 -1.82 4.60
CA ASP A 85 10.18 -3.06 5.03
C ASP A 85 9.10 -3.51 4.03
N GLU A 86 8.29 -2.58 3.50
CA GLU A 86 7.34 -2.85 2.42
C GLU A 86 8.05 -3.40 1.19
N ALA A 87 9.16 -2.79 0.77
CA ALA A 87 9.94 -3.25 -0.38
C ALA A 87 10.56 -4.63 -0.13
N SER A 88 11.13 -4.87 1.05
CA SER A 88 11.73 -6.15 1.44
C SER A 88 10.70 -7.28 1.42
N ARG A 89 9.49 -7.07 1.97
CA ARG A 89 8.43 -8.08 1.95
C ARG A 89 7.98 -8.44 0.53
N LEU A 90 7.88 -7.46 -0.36
CA LEU A 90 7.55 -7.74 -1.76
C LEU A 90 8.66 -8.55 -2.45
N LEU A 91 9.93 -8.19 -2.22
CA LEU A 91 11.08 -8.89 -2.79
C LEU A 91 11.21 -10.33 -2.26
N GLU A 92 10.97 -10.54 -0.97
CA GLU A 92 10.93 -11.88 -0.38
C GLU A 92 9.83 -12.73 -1.05
N HIS A 93 8.62 -12.17 -1.14
CA HIS A 93 7.48 -12.85 -1.76
C HIS A 93 7.76 -13.22 -3.21
N VAL A 94 8.19 -12.27 -4.05
CA VAL A 94 8.42 -12.56 -5.47
C VAL A 94 9.63 -13.49 -5.66
N GLY A 95 10.64 -13.43 -4.78
CA GLY A 95 11.78 -14.35 -4.79
C GLY A 95 11.35 -15.80 -4.55
N GLN A 96 10.42 -16.04 -3.62
CA GLN A 96 9.85 -17.37 -3.35
C GLN A 96 8.94 -17.88 -4.49
N HIS A 97 8.48 -16.99 -5.37
CA HIS A 97 7.48 -17.30 -6.39
C HIS A 97 7.97 -16.98 -7.82
N GLY A 98 9.26 -17.16 -8.10
CA GLY A 98 9.79 -17.08 -9.47
C GLY A 98 9.73 -15.70 -10.11
N GLY A 99 9.80 -14.64 -9.31
CA GLY A 99 9.79 -13.24 -9.76
C GLY A 99 8.40 -12.65 -10.01
N VAL A 100 7.33 -13.38 -9.68
CA VAL A 100 5.95 -12.91 -9.85
C VAL A 100 5.21 -12.84 -8.52
N VAL A 101 4.16 -12.02 -8.46
CA VAL A 101 3.22 -12.05 -7.34
C VAL A 101 2.35 -13.31 -7.47
N ASN A 102 2.42 -14.20 -6.48
CA ASN A 102 1.48 -15.31 -6.37
C ASN A 102 0.04 -14.81 -6.19
N ILE A 103 -0.71 -14.77 -7.29
CA ILE A 103 -2.11 -14.33 -7.32
C ILE A 103 -3.09 -15.37 -6.79
N SER A 104 -2.64 -16.62 -6.61
CA SER A 104 -3.44 -17.73 -6.10
C SER A 104 -3.38 -17.85 -4.57
N ASP A 105 -2.54 -17.06 -3.91
CA ASP A 105 -2.45 -17.04 -2.46
C ASP A 105 -3.77 -16.51 -1.84
N PRO A 106 -4.51 -17.35 -1.07
CA PRO A 106 -5.79 -16.96 -0.52
C PRO A 106 -5.69 -15.80 0.47
N ARG A 107 -4.51 -15.56 1.07
CA ARG A 107 -4.28 -14.45 2.00
C ARG A 107 -4.51 -13.11 1.32
N PHE A 108 -4.13 -12.96 0.06
CA PHE A 108 -4.29 -11.69 -0.67
C PHE A 108 -5.72 -11.45 -1.16
N ALA A 109 -6.53 -12.52 -1.24
CA ALA A 109 -7.90 -12.51 -1.72
C ALA A 109 -8.09 -11.67 -3.00
N PHE A 110 -7.23 -11.92 -4.00
CA PHE A 110 -7.40 -11.31 -5.31
C PHE A 110 -8.74 -11.74 -5.91
N ARG A 111 -9.50 -10.77 -6.43
CA ARG A 111 -10.81 -10.98 -7.07
C ARG A 111 -10.78 -10.36 -8.44
N ARG A 112 -11.56 -10.90 -9.38
CA ARG A 112 -11.76 -10.23 -10.66
C ARG A 112 -12.43 -8.89 -10.44
N VAL A 113 -11.91 -7.86 -11.11
CA VAL A 113 -12.44 -6.50 -11.07
C VAL A 113 -12.57 -5.98 -12.49
N ASN A 114 -13.45 -5.00 -12.65
CA ASN A 114 -13.55 -4.16 -13.84
C ASN A 114 -13.72 -2.71 -13.36
N LEU A 115 -13.63 -1.74 -14.26
CA LEU A 115 -13.75 -0.32 -13.93
C LEU A 115 -15.18 0.07 -13.52
N ASP A 116 -16.18 -0.72 -13.92
CA ASP A 116 -17.59 -0.39 -13.75
C ASP A 116 -18.17 -0.89 -12.41
N GLN A 117 -17.55 -1.91 -11.80
CA GLN A 117 -18.11 -2.62 -10.65
C GLN A 117 -17.03 -3.11 -9.68
N MET A 118 -17.21 -2.74 -8.41
CA MET A 118 -16.41 -3.29 -7.31
C MET A 118 -16.93 -4.66 -6.87
N PRO A 119 -16.03 -5.61 -6.51
CA PRO A 119 -16.44 -6.89 -5.94
C PRO A 119 -17.31 -6.72 -4.71
N SER A 120 -18.25 -7.65 -4.52
CA SER A 120 -19.02 -7.75 -3.29
C SER A 120 -18.10 -7.80 -2.06
N GLY A 121 -18.45 -7.06 -1.01
CA GLY A 121 -17.69 -7.00 0.25
C GLY A 121 -16.45 -6.11 0.24
N TRP A 122 -16.04 -5.55 -0.92
CA TRP A 122 -14.82 -4.75 -1.04
C TRP A 122 -14.77 -3.54 -0.08
N ALA A 123 -15.90 -2.84 0.07
CA ALA A 123 -16.01 -1.70 0.98
C ALA A 123 -15.86 -2.11 2.46
N ALA A 124 -16.43 -3.26 2.84
CA ALA A 124 -16.30 -3.80 4.20
C ALA A 124 -14.86 -4.23 4.49
N ASP A 125 -14.20 -4.90 3.53
CA ASP A 125 -12.79 -5.25 3.61
C ASP A 125 -11.91 -3.99 3.78
N ALA A 126 -12.12 -2.96 2.95
CA ALA A 126 -11.40 -1.70 3.04
C ALA A 126 -11.60 -0.99 4.40
N ARG A 127 -12.84 -0.96 4.89
CA ARG A 127 -13.18 -0.39 6.22
C ARG A 127 -12.48 -1.15 7.34
N SER A 128 -12.49 -2.48 7.30
CA SER A 128 -11.78 -3.30 8.28
C SER A 128 -10.29 -2.95 8.27
N ILE A 129 -9.66 -2.92 7.09
CA ILE A 129 -8.24 -2.60 6.94
C ILE A 129 -7.89 -1.23 7.52
N VAL A 130 -8.64 -0.18 7.16
CA VAL A 130 -8.35 1.20 7.59
C VAL A 130 -8.55 1.36 9.11
N THR A 131 -9.51 0.67 9.70
CA THR A 131 -9.82 0.78 11.14
C THR A 131 -8.90 -0.06 12.03
N THR A 132 -8.39 -1.19 11.54
CA THR A 132 -7.47 -2.07 12.28
C THR A 132 -6.00 -1.74 12.06
N TRP A 133 -5.63 -1.10 10.95
CA TRP A 133 -4.24 -0.76 10.66
C TRP A 133 -3.66 0.22 11.69
N ARG A 134 -2.36 0.09 11.96
CA ARG A 134 -1.60 0.96 12.84
C ARG A 134 -0.32 1.41 12.14
N PRO A 135 0.08 2.69 12.23
CA PRO A 135 1.34 3.15 11.67
C PRO A 135 2.52 2.50 12.37
N HIS A 136 3.65 2.40 11.67
CA HIS A 136 4.92 2.17 12.33
C HIS A 136 5.13 3.22 13.43
N ALA A 137 5.55 2.76 14.61
CA ALA A 137 6.01 3.67 15.65
C ALA A 137 7.15 4.52 15.09
N HIS A 138 7.09 5.84 15.29
CA HIS A 138 8.19 6.71 14.94
C HIS A 138 9.40 6.31 15.80
N THR A 139 10.49 5.91 15.17
CA THR A 139 11.81 5.87 15.80
C THR A 139 12.37 7.28 15.78
N GLY A 140 11.87 8.14 16.66
CA GLY A 140 12.47 9.45 16.92
C GLY A 140 13.24 9.39 18.23
N GLN A 141 14.56 9.54 18.18
CA GLN A 141 15.29 10.23 19.24
C GLN A 141 15.13 11.72 18.96
N ASP A 142 14.75 12.47 19.99
CA ASP A 142 14.88 13.93 20.05
C ASP A 142 16.35 14.36 19.94
#